data_AF-A0A2Z6QBJ0-F1
#
_entry.id   AF-A0A2Z6QBJ0-F1
#
_cell.length_a   1.000
_cell.length_b   1.000
_cell.length_c   1.000
_cell.angle_alpha   90.00
_cell.angle_beta   90.00
_cell.angle_gamma   90.00
#
_symmetry.space_group_name_H-M   'P 1'
#
loop_
_entity.id
_entity.type
_entity.pdbx_description
1 polymer ?
#
loop_
_entity_poly.entity_id
_entity_poly.type
_entity_poly.pdbx_seq_one_letter_code
_entity_poly.pdbx_strand_id
1 'polypeptide(L)'
;MDNNLLLILEAQKIATQEIIKVFLDITETTVNALQNLHSLSITSEMVSSLSEIAPRETTPPRGESSSSSSLSGVKCLYCKEQHWIFDCPYIPKKYKGYCIRCWKTRNHLAKHCRSTQKLEPWLKE
;
A
#
# COMPACT_ATOMS: atom_id res chain seq x y z
N MET A 1 -24.09 6.48 49.24
CA MET A 1 -23.22 6.30 48.06
C MET A 1 -21.88 6.90 48.43
N ASP A 2 -20.82 6.10 48.40
CA ASP A 2 -19.49 6.51 48.86
C ASP A 2 -18.88 7.55 47.92
N ASN A 3 -18.49 8.71 48.45
CA ASN A 3 -17.89 9.82 47.69
C ASN A 3 -16.67 9.39 46.84
N ASN A 4 -15.96 8.33 47.27
CA ASN A 4 -14.85 7.75 46.52
C ASN A 4 -15.29 7.11 45.19
N LEU A 5 -16.48 6.49 45.13
CA LEU A 5 -16.99 5.88 43.91
C LEU A 5 -17.37 6.96 42.88
N LEU A 6 -17.91 8.07 43.35
CA LEU A 6 -18.27 9.21 42.50
C LEU A 6 -17.03 9.84 41.86
N LEU A 7 -15.96 10.03 42.63
CA LEU A 7 -14.68 10.55 42.14
C LEU A 7 -14.03 9.62 41.10
N ILE A 8 -14.11 8.31 41.31
CA ILE A 8 -13.60 7.32 40.35
C ILE A 8 -14.39 7.38 39.02
N LEU A 9 -15.71 7.50 39.09
CA LEU A 9 -16.57 7.63 37.91
C LEU A 9 -16.30 8.92 37.13
N GLU A 10 -16.10 10.04 37.81
CA GLU A 10 -15.74 11.31 37.17
C GLU A 10 -14.37 11.24 36.48
N ALA A 11 -13.37 10.66 37.13
CA ALA A 11 -12.05 10.47 36.54
C ALA A 11 -12.09 9.55 35.30
N GLN A 12 -12.86 8.46 35.34
CA GLN A 12 -13.06 7.58 34.19
C GLN A 12 -13.76 8.29 33.03
N LYS A 13 -14.76 9.12 33.33
CA LYS A 13 -15.47 9.92 32.33
C LYS A 13 -14.53 10.89 31.62
N ILE A 14 -13.71 11.64 32.38
CA ILE A 14 -12.74 12.59 31.82
C ILE A 14 -11.71 11.87 30.95
N ALA A 15 -11.13 10.77 31.46
CA ALA A 15 -10.16 9.99 30.69
C ALA A 15 -10.76 9.46 29.37
N THR A 16 -12.01 8.99 29.41
CA THR A 16 -12.71 8.50 28.22
C THR A 16 -12.97 9.62 27.22
N GLN A 17 -13.35 10.81 27.68
CA GLN A 17 -13.58 11.98 26.83
C GLN A 17 -12.31 12.43 26.12
N GLU A 18 -11.17 12.47 26.82
CA GLU A 18 -9.87 12.82 26.23
C GLU A 18 -9.44 11.79 25.18
N ILE A 19 -9.65 10.49 25.45
CA ILE A 19 -9.37 9.43 24.48
C ILE A 19 -10.22 9.61 23.21
N ILE A 20 -11.54 9.81 23.36
CA ILE A 20 -12.46 10.02 22.22
C ILE A 20 -12.02 11.22 21.38
N LYS A 21 -11.62 12.32 22.02
CA LYS A 21 -11.15 13.53 21.33
C LYS A 21 -9.91 13.26 20.48
N VAL A 22 -8.91 12.56 21.03
CA VAL A 22 -7.71 12.18 20.29
C VAL A 22 -8.04 11.33 19.07
N PHE A 23 -8.99 10.38 19.20
CA PHE A 23 -9.42 9.58 18.05
C PHE A 23 -10.10 10.43 16.97
N LEU A 24 -10.96 11.37 17.36
CA LEU A 24 -11.63 12.28 16.43
C LEU A 24 -10.62 13.14 15.65
N ASP A 25 -9.64 13.74 16.34
CA ASP A 25 -8.61 14.58 15.72
C ASP A 25 -7.76 13.80 14.70
N ILE A 26 -7.41 12.54 15.03
CA ILE A 26 -6.69 11.64 14.11
C ILE A 26 -7.54 11.31 12.88
N THR A 27 -8.82 10.99 13.07
CA THR A 27 -9.72 10.69 11.95
C THR A 27 -9.91 11.89 11.03
N GLU A 28 -10.10 13.09 11.58
CA GLU A 28 -10.23 14.32 10.79
C GLU A 28 -8.96 14.59 9.98
N THR A 29 -7.79 14.51 10.61
CA THR A 29 -6.50 14.70 9.94
C THR A 29 -6.30 13.70 8.79
N THR A 30 -6.70 12.45 9.01
CA THR A 30 -6.57 11.38 7.99
C THR A 30 -7.55 11.58 6.84
N VAL A 31 -8.80 11.93 7.12
CA VAL A 31 -9.82 12.23 6.09
C VAL A 31 -9.38 13.43 5.26
N ASN A 32 -8.88 14.49 5.89
CA ASN A 32 -8.36 15.66 5.19
C ASN A 32 -7.17 15.31 4.29
N ALA A 33 -6.25 14.46 4.75
CA ALA A 33 -5.14 13.97 3.93
C ALA A 33 -5.60 13.15 2.72
N LEU A 34 -6.65 12.34 2.87
CA LEU A 34 -7.24 11.53 1.79
C LEU A 34 -8.04 12.37 0.78
N GLN A 35 -8.77 13.40 1.23
CA GLN A 35 -9.50 14.30 0.34
C GLN A 35 -8.54 15.13 -0.53
N ASN A 36 -7.37 15.48 -0.01
CA ASN A 36 -6.33 16.17 -0.79
C ASN A 36 -5.63 15.28 -1.83
N LEU A 37 -5.88 13.96 -1.84
CA LEU A 37 -5.38 13.03 -2.86
C LEU A 37 -6.27 12.95 -4.11
N HIS A 38 -7.39 13.69 -4.17
CA HIS A 38 -8.36 13.65 -5.27
C HIS A 38 -7.88 14.28 -6.59
N SER A 39 -6.59 14.65 -6.70
CA SER A 39 -5.95 15.08 -7.95
C SER A 39 -5.38 13.93 -8.80
N LEU A 40 -5.52 12.67 -8.37
CA LEU A 40 -5.29 11.49 -9.22
C LEU A 40 -6.61 10.99 -9.84
N SER A 41 -7.36 11.91 -10.46
CA SER A 41 -8.33 11.53 -11.48
C SER A 41 -7.53 11.03 -12.69
N ILE A 42 -7.33 9.72 -12.79
CA ILE A 42 -6.95 9.10 -14.07
C ILE A 42 -8.08 9.46 -15.03
N THR A 43 -7.80 10.41 -15.91
CA THR A 43 -8.66 10.79 -17.01
C THR A 43 -8.96 9.54 -17.83
N SER A 44 -10.17 9.03 -17.67
CA SER A 44 -10.81 8.06 -18.55
C SER A 44 -11.14 8.74 -19.89
N GLU A 45 -10.11 9.19 -20.63
CA GLU A 45 -10.28 9.83 -21.95
C GLU A 45 -9.63 9.07 -23.11
N MET A 46 -9.23 7.80 -22.91
CA MET A 46 -8.73 6.95 -24.01
C MET A 46 -9.53 5.66 -24.20
N VAL A 47 -10.86 5.74 -24.26
CA VAL A 47 -11.71 4.61 -24.68
C VAL A 47 -12.31 4.81 -26.09
N SER A 48 -12.11 5.96 -26.73
CA SER A 48 -12.74 6.27 -28.04
C SER A 48 -11.97 5.80 -29.28
N SER A 49 -11.17 4.71 -29.24
CA SER A 49 -10.44 4.28 -30.46
C SER A 49 -10.38 2.77 -30.74
N LEU A 50 -11.32 1.98 -30.20
CA LEU A 50 -11.37 0.54 -30.51
C LEU A 50 -12.77 0.11 -30.94
N SER A 51 -13.18 0.48 -32.16
CA SER A 51 -14.15 -0.31 -32.94
C SER A 51 -14.18 0.17 -34.39
N GLU A 52 -13.20 -0.22 -35.21
CA GLU A 52 -13.41 -0.56 -36.62
C GLU A 52 -12.11 -1.05 -37.25
N ILE A 53 -11.80 -2.34 -37.11
CA ILE A 53 -10.91 -3.03 -38.06
C ILE A 53 -11.60 -4.34 -38.43
N ALA A 54 -11.96 -4.43 -39.71
CA ALA A 54 -12.70 -5.53 -40.33
C ALA A 54 -11.93 -6.87 -40.31
N PRO A 55 -12.61 -8.03 -40.48
CA PRO A 55 -11.98 -9.34 -40.33
C PRO A 55 -11.37 -9.89 -41.63
N ARG A 56 -10.22 -10.58 -41.45
CA ARG A 56 -9.70 -11.74 -42.22
C ARG A 56 -9.05 -11.42 -43.59
N GLU A 57 -8.01 -12.09 -44.10
CA GLU A 57 -7.63 -13.51 -44.08
C GLU A 57 -6.10 -13.78 -44.26
N THR A 58 -5.68 -14.95 -43.76
CA THR A 58 -4.65 -15.90 -44.27
C THR A 58 -3.17 -15.52 -44.38
N THR A 59 -2.31 -16.09 -43.51
CA THR A 59 -1.39 -17.23 -43.77
C THR A 59 -0.46 -17.53 -42.57
N PRO A 60 -0.02 -18.79 -42.33
CA PRO A 60 0.94 -19.17 -41.27
C PRO A 60 2.38 -19.25 -41.83
N PRO A 61 3.48 -19.10 -41.04
CA PRO A 61 3.92 -20.21 -40.18
C PRO A 61 4.75 -19.84 -38.92
N ARG A 62 4.92 -20.85 -38.06
CA ARG A 62 6.14 -21.15 -37.28
C ARG A 62 6.41 -20.34 -35.99
N GLY A 63 6.31 -21.08 -34.87
CA GLY A 63 7.25 -20.97 -33.74
C GLY A 63 6.85 -20.06 -32.58
N GLU A 64 7.07 -20.61 -31.39
CA GLU A 64 7.38 -19.90 -30.13
C GLU A 64 6.21 -19.38 -29.27
N SER A 65 6.00 -20.13 -28.18
CA SER A 65 6.04 -19.68 -26.78
C SER A 65 5.42 -18.34 -26.38
N SER A 66 4.62 -18.42 -25.29
CA SER A 66 4.45 -17.37 -24.28
C SER A 66 3.59 -16.18 -24.67
N SER A 67 2.26 -16.30 -24.49
CA SER A 67 1.40 -15.13 -24.28
C SER A 67 1.46 -14.66 -22.81
N SER A 68 2.66 -14.33 -22.34
CA SER A 68 2.83 -13.39 -21.24
C SER A 68 2.48 -12.02 -21.80
N SER A 69 1.24 -11.60 -21.60
CA SER A 69 0.77 -10.23 -21.82
C SER A 69 1.83 -9.28 -21.27
N SER A 70 2.52 -8.57 -22.17
CA SER A 70 3.54 -7.58 -21.86
C SER A 70 2.90 -6.38 -21.17
N LEU A 71 2.59 -6.54 -19.88
CA LEU A 71 2.38 -5.45 -18.94
C LEU A 71 3.74 -4.76 -18.77
N SER A 72 4.07 -3.87 -19.70
CA SER A 72 5.09 -2.87 -19.44
C SER A 72 4.66 -2.08 -18.19
N GLY A 73 5.40 -2.22 -17.09
CA GLY A 73 5.59 -1.04 -16.26
C GLY A 73 5.90 -1.19 -14.78
N VAL A 74 5.77 -2.36 -14.12
CA VAL A 74 6.12 -2.46 -12.69
C VAL A 74 7.21 -3.49 -12.45
N LYS A 75 8.40 -3.00 -12.10
CA LYS A 75 9.50 -3.81 -11.58
C LYS A 75 9.43 -3.80 -10.07
N CYS A 76 9.59 -4.97 -9.47
CA CYS A 76 9.67 -5.12 -8.03
C CYS A 76 10.84 -4.29 -7.49
N LEU A 77 10.58 -3.40 -6.53
CA LEU A 77 11.62 -2.55 -5.95
C LEU A 77 12.70 -3.36 -5.22
N TYR A 78 12.38 -4.58 -4.80
CA TYR A 78 13.28 -5.51 -4.11
C TYR A 78 14.10 -6.36 -5.10
N CYS A 79 13.49 -7.34 -5.77
CA CYS A 79 14.22 -8.30 -6.62
C CYS A 79 14.32 -7.91 -8.10
N LYS A 80 13.78 -6.76 -8.51
CA LYS A 80 13.85 -6.19 -9.88
C LYS A 80 13.10 -6.97 -10.99
N GLU A 81 12.46 -8.08 -10.64
CA GLU A 81 11.59 -8.87 -11.52
C GLU A 81 10.23 -8.20 -11.77
N GLN A 82 9.48 -8.68 -12.77
CA GLN A 82 8.16 -8.16 -13.13
C GLN A 82 7.06 -8.65 -12.16
N HIS A 83 6.90 -7.94 -11.05
CA HIS A 83 5.77 -8.08 -10.12
C HIS A 83 5.72 -6.92 -9.13
N TRP A 84 4.60 -6.76 -8.44
CA TRP A 84 4.47 -5.84 -7.32
C TRP A 84 5.25 -6.31 -6.10
N ILE A 85 5.84 -5.37 -5.36
CA ILE A 85 6.64 -5.69 -4.17
C ILE A 85 5.86 -6.47 -3.10
N PHE A 86 4.54 -6.24 -3.01
CA PHE A 86 3.64 -6.97 -2.11
C PHE A 86 3.53 -8.46 -2.47
N ASP A 87 3.76 -8.81 -3.73
CA ASP A 87 3.70 -10.18 -4.25
C ASP A 87 5.08 -10.83 -4.39
N CYS A 88 6.14 -10.14 -3.97
CA CYS A 88 7.49 -10.65 -4.15
C CYS A 88 7.68 -12.01 -3.44
N PRO A 89 8.11 -13.07 -4.16
CA PRO A 89 8.28 -14.40 -3.58
C PRO A 89 9.47 -14.48 -2.63
N TYR A 90 10.46 -13.59 -2.80
CA TYR A 90 11.67 -13.53 -1.98
C TYR A 90 11.48 -12.81 -0.64
N ILE A 91 10.34 -12.13 -0.44
CA ILE A 91 10.03 -11.46 0.83
C ILE A 91 9.09 -12.37 1.65
N PRO A 92 9.49 -12.83 2.84
CA PRO A 92 8.63 -13.65 3.68
C PRO A 92 7.30 -12.95 3.99
N LYS A 93 6.20 -13.70 4.04
CA LYS A 93 4.84 -13.18 4.25
C LYS A 93 4.75 -12.19 5.43
N LYS A 94 5.45 -12.47 6.54
CA LYS A 94 5.49 -11.61 7.73
C LYS A 94 6.06 -10.20 7.46
N TYR A 95 6.98 -10.05 6.51
CA TYR A 95 7.62 -8.77 6.17
C TYR A 95 7.02 -8.08 4.96
N LYS A 96 5.98 -8.65 4.33
CA LYS A 96 5.25 -7.97 3.26
C LYS A 96 4.66 -6.65 3.77
N GLY A 97 4.85 -5.59 2.98
CA GLY A 97 4.43 -4.23 3.31
C GLY A 97 5.32 -3.48 4.31
N TYR A 98 6.38 -4.10 4.84
CA TYR A 98 7.36 -3.38 5.66
C TYR A 98 8.22 -2.48 4.78
N CYS A 99 8.77 -1.43 5.39
CA CYS A 99 9.75 -0.59 4.72
C CYS A 99 10.99 -1.41 4.32
N ILE A 100 11.23 -1.52 3.02
CA ILE A 100 12.33 -2.34 2.46
C ILE A 100 13.74 -1.86 2.82
N ARG A 101 13.87 -0.68 3.43
CA ARG A 101 15.15 -0.15 3.90
C ARG A 101 15.49 -0.53 5.33
N CYS A 102 14.50 -0.84 6.16
CA CYS A 102 14.72 -1.12 7.58
C CYS A 102 14.08 -2.42 8.07
N TRP A 103 13.06 -2.92 7.36
CA TRP A 103 12.29 -4.12 7.67
C TRP A 103 11.67 -4.14 9.08
N LYS A 104 11.49 -2.97 9.72
CA LYS A 104 10.99 -2.85 11.11
C LYS A 104 9.53 -2.44 11.21
N THR A 105 9.06 -1.53 10.36
CA THR A 105 7.72 -0.95 10.48
C THR A 105 7.06 -0.78 9.12
N ARG A 106 5.73 -0.66 9.12
CA ARG A 106 4.93 -0.28 7.95
C ARG A 106 4.56 1.21 7.92
N ASN A 107 4.91 1.96 8.97
CA ASN A 107 4.45 3.33 9.22
C ASN A 107 5.16 4.40 8.37
N HIS A 108 6.07 4.00 7.49
CA HIS A 108 6.78 4.93 6.61
C HIS A 108 7.20 4.25 5.30
N LEU A 109 7.28 5.05 4.23
CA LEU A 109 7.82 4.62 2.95
C LEU A 109 9.36 4.61 2.98
N ALA A 110 9.97 3.79 2.12
CA ALA A 110 11.44 3.69 1.99
C ALA A 110 12.10 5.05 1.72
N LYS A 111 11.44 5.97 1.00
CA LYS A 111 11.93 7.33 0.75
C LYS A 111 12.13 8.14 2.04
N HIS A 112 11.30 7.92 3.06
CA HIS A 112 11.33 8.63 4.34
C HIS A 112 12.04 7.84 5.46
N CYS A 113 12.61 6.67 5.12
CA CYS A 113 13.32 5.85 6.08
C CYS A 113 14.67 6.48 6.42
N ARG A 114 14.84 6.85 7.70
CA ARG A 114 16.13 7.35 8.25
C ARG A 114 17.12 6.22 8.57
N SER A 115 16.72 4.96 8.46
CA SER A 115 17.59 3.83 8.74
C SER A 115 18.61 3.61 7.62
N THR A 116 19.83 3.30 8.03
CA THR A 116 20.92 2.80 7.17
C THR A 116 20.98 1.27 7.15
N GLN A 117 20.13 0.59 7.93
CA GLN A 117 20.23 -0.84 8.19
C GLN A 117 19.51 -1.66 7.10
N LYS A 118 20.26 -2.05 6.06
CA LYS A 118 19.75 -2.88 4.95
C LYS A 118 19.52 -4.37 5.27
N LEU A 119 20.03 -4.87 6.40
CA LEU A 119 20.10 -6.32 6.62
C LEU A 119 18.69 -6.92 6.71
N GLU A 120 18.39 -7.79 5.75
CA GLU A 120 17.19 -8.61 5.70
C GLU A 120 17.13 -9.47 6.98
N PRO A 121 16.12 -9.29 7.84
CA PRO A 121 16.07 -9.98 9.13
C PRO A 121 16.03 -11.51 9.04
N TRP A 122 15.61 -12.05 7.90
CA TRP A 122 15.49 -13.49 7.66
C TRP A 122 16.74 -14.13 7.05
N LEU A 123 17.77 -13.35 6.70
CA LEU A 123 19.06 -13.89 6.21
C LEU A 123 20.08 -14.14 7.33
N LYS A 124 19.71 -13.87 8.59
CA LYS A 124 20.61 -14.01 9.75
C LYS A 124 20.34 -15.29 10.57
N GLU A 125 19.85 -16.32 9.91
CA GLU A 125 19.77 -17.67 10.50
C GLU A 125 21.07 -18.44 10.24
#